data_AF-A0A8T5J5L7-F1
#
_entry.id   AF-A0A8T5J5L7-F1
#
_cell.length_a   1.000
_cell.length_b   1.000
_cell.length_c   1.000
_cell.angle_alpha   90.00
_cell.angle_beta   90.00
_cell.angle_gamma   90.00
#
_symmetry.space_group_name_H-M   'P 1'
#
loop_
_entity.id
_entity.type
_entity.pdbx_description
1 polymer ?
#
loop_
_entity_poly.entity_id
_entity_poly.type
_entity_poly.pdbx_seq_one_letter_code
_entity_poly.pdbx_strand_id
1 'polypeptide(L)'
;TPDCEDGDPLPDRITISSTVENPGQIFGGGNSDVTWSLNNPTDEEISSSSGTLGNGASETWDYTTRDIVEGFWTLNVEVTNGDDVNVNNDVTIAYAEGAEDPTNSRPE
;
A
#
# COMPACT_ATOMS: atom_id res chain seq x y z
N THR A 1 31.32 -21.54 -8.74
CA THR A 1 30.58 -20.42 -9.35
C THR A 1 29.78 -19.80 -8.22
N PRO A 2 29.67 -18.46 -8.10
CA PRO A 2 28.67 -17.90 -7.19
C PRO A 2 27.34 -18.51 -7.62
N ASP A 3 26.72 -19.28 -6.74
CA ASP A 3 25.44 -19.84 -7.06
C ASP A 3 24.46 -18.66 -7.14
N CYS A 4 23.72 -18.61 -8.25
CA CYS A 4 22.51 -17.83 -8.34
C CYS A 4 21.33 -18.77 -8.01
N GLU A 5 21.49 -19.69 -7.05
CA GLU A 5 20.47 -20.70 -6.73
C GLU A 5 19.49 -20.25 -5.65
N ASP A 6 19.82 -19.22 -4.86
CA ASP A 6 19.00 -18.84 -3.68
C ASP A 6 17.83 -17.87 -3.96
N GLY A 7 17.68 -17.36 -5.19
CA GLY A 7 16.61 -16.42 -5.56
C GLY A 7 16.78 -15.02 -4.96
N ASP A 8 16.03 -14.05 -5.48
CA ASP A 8 16.06 -12.69 -4.92
C ASP A 8 15.47 -12.71 -3.49
N PRO A 9 16.09 -12.01 -2.52
CA PRO A 9 15.61 -12.00 -1.15
C PRO A 9 14.21 -11.38 -1.06
N LEU A 10 13.31 -12.02 -0.30
CA LEU A 10 12.01 -11.42 -0.01
C LEU A 10 12.17 -10.14 0.83
N PRO A 11 11.28 -9.14 0.66
CA PRO A 11 11.22 -8.01 1.57
C PRO A 11 11.03 -8.44 3.03
N ASP A 12 11.64 -7.70 3.96
CA ASP A 12 11.43 -7.86 5.40
C ASP A 12 10.11 -7.22 5.85
N ARG A 13 9.67 -6.15 5.17
CA ARG A 13 8.47 -5.39 5.56
C ARG A 13 7.84 -4.65 4.39
N ILE A 14 6.51 -4.66 4.36
CA ILE A 14 5.69 -3.74 3.56
C ILE A 14 4.91 -2.84 4.52
N THR A 15 4.98 -1.53 4.30
CA THR A 15 4.20 -0.51 5.01
C THR A 15 3.42 0.30 3.98
N ILE A 16 2.13 0.47 4.21
CA ILE A 16 1.21 1.21 3.33
C ILE A 16 0.49 2.25 4.18
N SER A 17 0.43 3.48 3.67
CA SER A 17 -0.44 4.54 4.19
C SER A 17 -1.29 5.06 3.03
N SER A 18 -2.61 4.93 3.15
CA SER A 18 -3.57 5.35 2.12
C SER A 18 -4.48 6.42 2.69
N THR A 19 -4.38 7.64 2.17
CA THR A 19 -5.24 8.76 2.56
C THR A 19 -6.23 9.04 1.46
N VAL A 20 -7.51 9.13 1.83
CA VAL A 20 -8.59 9.57 0.95
C VAL A 20 -9.16 10.87 1.50
N GLU A 21 -9.26 11.88 0.63
CA GLU A 21 -9.75 13.21 0.95
C GLU A 21 -10.96 13.53 0.08
N ASN A 22 -12.07 13.90 0.72
CA ASN A 22 -13.15 14.61 0.07
C ASN A 22 -12.79 16.11 0.07
N PRO A 23 -12.35 16.70 -1.05
CA PRO A 23 -11.84 18.08 -1.10
C PRO A 23 -12.90 19.12 -0.72
N GLY A 24 -14.15 18.72 -0.75
CA GLY A 24 -15.30 19.52 -0.38
C GLY A 24 -15.72 20.52 -1.45
N GLN A 25 -17.01 20.78 -1.51
CA GLN A 25 -17.61 21.74 -2.42
C GLN A 25 -18.33 22.84 -1.66
N ILE A 26 -18.23 24.08 -2.17
CA ILE A 26 -18.85 25.28 -1.55
C ILE A 26 -20.38 25.21 -1.64
N PHE A 27 -20.92 24.55 -2.67
CA PHE A 27 -22.35 24.36 -2.86
C PHE A 27 -22.64 22.89 -3.18
N GLY A 28 -23.41 22.22 -2.33
CA GLY A 28 -23.93 20.88 -2.61
C GLY A 28 -23.01 19.70 -2.30
N GLY A 29 -21.86 19.93 -1.65
CA GLY A 29 -20.94 18.85 -1.26
C GLY A 29 -21.55 17.90 -0.23
N GLY A 30 -21.39 16.60 -0.49
CA GLY A 30 -21.97 15.50 0.27
C GLY A 30 -20.94 14.75 1.12
N ASN A 31 -21.40 13.64 1.70
CA ASN A 31 -20.52 12.67 2.32
C ASN A 31 -20.04 11.67 1.26
N SER A 32 -18.83 11.16 1.40
CA SER A 32 -18.28 10.07 0.58
C SER A 32 -17.93 8.90 1.47
N ASP A 33 -18.38 7.71 1.14
CA ASP A 33 -18.05 6.49 1.88
C ASP A 33 -16.86 5.81 1.20
N VAL A 34 -15.83 5.46 1.97
CA VAL A 34 -14.60 4.84 1.47
C VAL A 34 -14.39 3.48 2.13
N THR A 35 -13.92 2.51 1.35
CA THR A 35 -13.51 1.19 1.83
C THR A 35 -12.15 0.82 1.26
N TRP A 36 -11.22 0.46 2.15
CA TRP A 36 -9.93 -0.12 1.81
C TRP A 36 -9.98 -1.64 1.97
N SER A 37 -9.41 -2.37 1.02
CA SER A 37 -9.20 -3.82 1.09
C SER A 37 -7.83 -4.16 0.51
N LEU A 38 -7.01 -4.85 1.30
CA LEU A 38 -5.69 -5.31 0.90
C LEU A 38 -5.70 -6.83 0.70
N ASN A 39 -5.39 -7.24 -0.53
CA ASN A 39 -5.24 -8.65 -0.88
C ASN A 39 -3.76 -9.01 -1.03
N ASN A 40 -3.41 -10.18 -0.51
CA ASN A 40 -2.10 -10.78 -0.72
C ASN A 40 -2.01 -11.44 -2.13
N PRO A 41 -0.83 -11.90 -2.56
CA PRO A 41 -0.62 -12.57 -3.84
C PRO A 41 -1.41 -13.87 -4.07
N THR A 42 -2.06 -14.41 -3.05
CA THR A 42 -2.96 -15.56 -3.17
C THR A 42 -4.43 -15.15 -3.32
N ASP A 43 -4.68 -13.86 -3.56
CA ASP A 43 -6.00 -13.22 -3.64
C ASP A 43 -6.81 -13.27 -2.33
N GLU A 44 -6.16 -13.56 -1.20
CA GLU A 44 -6.79 -13.52 0.13
C GLU A 44 -6.78 -12.07 0.65
N GLU A 45 -7.95 -11.58 1.08
CA GLU A 45 -8.07 -10.32 1.81
C GLU A 45 -7.46 -10.50 3.22
N ILE A 46 -6.40 -9.75 3.50
CA ILE A 46 -5.69 -9.80 4.78
C ILE A 46 -5.96 -8.57 5.65
N SER A 47 -6.59 -7.54 5.10
CA SER A 47 -6.99 -6.35 5.83
C SER A 47 -8.09 -5.60 5.10
N SER A 48 -9.08 -5.11 5.84
CA SER A 48 -10.10 -4.21 5.33
C SER A 48 -10.49 -3.17 6.38
N SER A 49 -10.90 -2.00 5.90
CA SER A 49 -11.39 -0.89 6.73
C SER A 49 -12.32 0.00 5.93
N SER A 50 -13.23 0.70 6.60
CA SER A 50 -14.20 1.58 5.96
C SER A 50 -14.44 2.82 6.80
N GLY A 51 -14.76 3.93 6.14
CA GLY A 51 -15.06 5.20 6.78
C GLY A 51 -16.00 6.07 5.95
N THR A 52 -16.47 7.17 6.56
CA THR A 52 -17.35 8.15 5.92
C THR A 52 -16.71 9.53 6.03
N LEU A 53 -16.38 10.11 4.88
CA LEU A 53 -15.76 11.41 4.71
C LEU A 53 -16.85 12.47 4.52
N GLY A 54 -17.02 13.35 5.49
CA GLY A 54 -17.82 14.57 5.30
C GLY A 54 -17.23 15.51 4.25
N ASN A 55 -17.99 16.53 3.88
CA ASN A 55 -17.53 17.59 2.96
C ASN A 55 -16.24 18.26 3.48
N GLY A 56 -15.13 18.17 2.74
CA GLY A 56 -13.84 18.73 3.14
C GLY A 56 -13.04 17.87 4.13
N ALA A 57 -13.47 16.63 4.40
CA ALA A 57 -12.81 15.74 5.36
C ALA A 57 -11.85 14.75 4.67
N SER A 58 -10.91 14.21 5.45
CA SER A 58 -9.97 13.18 5.02
C SER A 58 -9.85 12.07 6.05
N GLU A 59 -9.53 10.87 5.60
CA GLU A 59 -9.27 9.71 6.44
C GLU A 59 -8.09 8.91 5.89
N THR A 60 -7.32 8.31 6.79
CA THR A 60 -6.13 7.53 6.46
C THR A 60 -6.26 6.13 7.00
N TRP A 61 -5.95 5.16 6.15
CA TRP A 61 -5.77 3.76 6.51
C TRP A 61 -4.27 3.41 6.45
N ASP A 62 -3.74 2.92 7.57
CA ASP A 62 -2.35 2.50 7.70
C ASP A 62 -2.26 1.00 7.91
N TYR A 63 -1.32 0.35 7.22
CA TYR A 63 -1.07 -1.07 7.35
C TYR A 63 0.43 -1.39 7.31
N THR A 64 0.85 -2.40 8.05
CA THR A 64 2.21 -2.92 8.01
C THR A 64 2.19 -4.42 8.20
N THR A 65 2.91 -5.14 7.33
CA THR A 65 3.11 -6.57 7.44
C THR A 65 4.58 -6.93 7.28
N ARG A 66 4.96 -8.04 7.92
CA ARG A 66 6.25 -8.74 7.79
C ARG A 66 6.08 -10.17 7.29
N ASP A 67 4.83 -10.61 7.13
CA ASP A 67 4.50 -11.91 6.55
C ASP A 67 4.42 -11.73 5.05
N ILE A 68 5.59 -11.72 4.41
CA ILE A 68 5.75 -11.39 3.00
C ILE A 68 5.80 -12.67 2.19
N VAL A 69 4.96 -12.72 1.16
CA VAL A 69 4.97 -13.74 0.13
C VAL A 69 5.24 -13.09 -1.22
N GLU A 70 5.92 -13.81 -2.09
CA GLU A 70 6.23 -13.36 -3.45
C GLU A 70 4.95 -13.18 -4.27
N GLY A 71 4.90 -12.10 -5.07
CA GLY A 71 3.86 -11.87 -6.06
C GLY A 71 3.18 -10.51 -5.91
N PHE A 72 1.99 -10.37 -6.50
CA PHE A 72 1.28 -9.10 -6.59
C PHE A 72 0.36 -8.87 -5.39
N TRP A 73 0.62 -7.78 -4.66
CA TRP A 73 -0.26 -7.29 -3.62
C TRP A 73 -1.20 -6.24 -4.20
N THR A 74 -2.48 -6.28 -3.81
CA THR A 74 -3.50 -5.39 -4.37
C THR A 74 -4.18 -4.59 -3.27
N LEU A 75 -4.04 -3.26 -3.30
CA LEU A 75 -4.84 -2.35 -2.50
C LEU A 75 -6.03 -1.86 -3.32
N ASN A 76 -7.24 -2.24 -2.92
CA ASN A 76 -8.48 -1.72 -3.45
C ASN A 76 -8.95 -0.56 -2.58
N VAL A 77 -9.22 0.59 -3.21
CA VAL A 77 -9.84 1.76 -2.57
C VAL A 77 -11.15 2.02 -3.30
N GLU A 78 -12.25 1.63 -2.69
CA GLU A 78 -13.59 1.82 -3.22
C GLU A 78 -14.23 3.04 -2.58
N VAL A 79 -14.81 3.91 -3.42
CA VAL A 79 -15.52 5.11 -2.98
C VAL A 79 -16.94 5.05 -3.50
N THR A 80 -17.91 5.18 -2.60
CA THR A 80 -19.34 5.11 -2.91
C THR A 80 -20.08 6.29 -2.30
N ASN A 81 -21.30 6.55 -2.79
CA ASN A 81 -22.20 7.61 -2.33
C ASN A 81 -21.61 9.04 -2.31
N GLY A 82 -20.45 9.25 -2.93
CA GLY A 82 -19.60 10.41 -2.69
C GLY A 82 -19.42 11.36 -3.86
N ASP A 83 -18.82 12.50 -3.52
CA ASP A 83 -18.23 13.44 -4.47
C ASP A 83 -16.93 12.85 -5.06
N ASP A 84 -16.33 13.54 -6.04
CA ASP A 84 -14.97 13.23 -6.48
C ASP A 84 -13.99 13.38 -5.30
N VAL A 85 -13.18 12.35 -5.03
CA VAL A 85 -12.19 12.34 -3.96
C VAL A 85 -10.76 12.32 -4.50
N ASN A 86 -9.81 12.80 -3.69
CA ASN A 86 -8.39 12.61 -3.92
C ASN A 86 -7.91 11.36 -3.16
N VAL A 87 -7.09 10.54 -3.80
CA VAL A 87 -6.49 9.35 -3.18
C VAL A 87 -4.96 9.47 -3.26
N ASN A 88 -4.30 9.38 -2.12
CA ASN A 88 -2.85 9.37 -2.01
C ASN A 88 -2.38 8.10 -1.29
N ASN A 89 -1.51 7.32 -1.94
CA ASN A 89 -0.94 6.10 -1.38
C ASN A 89 0.57 6.24 -1.24
N ASP A 90 1.07 6.05 -0.03
CA ASP A 90 2.49 5.88 0.27
C ASP A 90 2.75 4.40 0.52
N VAL A 91 3.67 3.81 -0.25
CA VAL A 91 4.04 2.39 -0.15
C VAL A 91 5.55 2.29 0.04
N THR A 92 5.94 1.77 1.20
CA THR A 92 7.33 1.51 1.55
C THR A 92 7.58 0.01 1.64
N ILE A 93 8.53 -0.48 0.85
CA ILE A 93 9.01 -1.88 0.90
C ILE A 93 10.46 -1.85 1.38
N ALA A 94 10.73 -2.55 2.49
CA ALA A 94 12.05 -2.62 3.10
C ALA A 94 12.61 -4.04 3.01
N TYR A 95 13.87 -4.16 2.64
CA TYR A 95 14.64 -5.40 2.66
C TYR A 95 15.56 -5.40 3.88
N ALA A 96 15.94 -6.59 4.35
CA ALA A 96 16.92 -6.71 5.43
C ALA A 96 18.28 -6.12 4.99
N GLU A 97 19.01 -5.50 5.92
CA GLU A 97 20.39 -5.07 5.65
C GLU A 97 21.25 -6.29 5.29
N GLY A 98 22.10 -6.15 4.26
CA GLY A 98 22.94 -7.25 3.76
C GLY A 98 22.24 -8.17 2.77
N ALA A 99 21.02 -7.85 2.34
CA ALA A 99 20.32 -8.53 1.25
C ALA A 99 20.84 -8.08 -0.14
N GLU A 100 21.64 -7.02 -0.19
CA GLU A 100 22.32 -6.55 -1.39
C GLU A 100 23.44 -7.51 -1.85
N ASP A 101 23.52 -7.70 -3.17
CA ASP A 101 24.65 -8.39 -3.79
C ASP A 101 25.99 -7.72 -3.43
N PRO A 102 27.08 -8.50 -3.30
CA PRO A 102 28.40 -7.91 -3.10
C PRO A 102 28.73 -6.95 -4.24
N THR A 103 29.26 -5.77 -3.90
CA THR A 103 29.70 -4.79 -4.90
C THR A 103 30.69 -5.45 -5.86
N ASN A 104 30.48 -5.30 -7.16
CA ASN A 104 31.42 -5.80 -8.17
C ASN A 104 32.83 -5.27 -7.87
N SER A 105 33.77 -6.17 -7.58
CA SER A 105 35.15 -5.82 -7.27
C SER A 105 35.76 -5.07 -8.45
N ARG A 106 36.21 -3.83 -8.23
CA ARG A 106 37.00 -3.11 -9.23
C ARG A 106 38.30 -3.88 -9.45
N PRO A 107 38.65 -4.32 -10.68
CA PRO A 107 39.96 -4.90 -10.94
C PRO A 107 41.05 -3.87 -10.61
N GLU A 108 42.06 -4.29 -9.84
CA GLU A 108 43.29 -3.54 -9.58
C GLU A 108 44.18 -3.48 -10.83
#